data_AF-A0A935FUC6-F1
#
_entry.id   AF-A0A935FUC6-F1
#
_cell.length_a   1.000
_cell.length_b   1.000
_cell.length_c   1.000
_cell.angle_alpha   90.00
_cell.angle_beta   90.00
_cell.angle_gamma   90.00
#
_symmetry.space_group_name_H-M   'P 1'
#
loop_
_entity.id
_entity.type
_entity.pdbx_description
1 polymer ?
#
loop_
_entity_poly.entity_id
_entity_poly.type
_entity_poly.pdbx_seq_one_letter_code
_entity_poly.pdbx_strand_id
1 'polypeptide(L)'
;MDSDTQKVRLTQMVKAAGCAAKLFPNILSDALHDIDWLQNENVLVGFEGRDDAGVYKISDELALIHTTDFFTPVVDDPIYSDRSPQLTL
;
A
#
# COMPACT_ATOMS: atom_id res chain seq x y z
N MET A 1 -11.09 -27.26 -32.70
CA MET A 1 -11.06 -25.79 -32.58
C MET A 1 -11.15 -25.51 -31.11
N ASP A 2 -9.98 -25.41 -30.49
CA ASP A 2 -9.82 -25.36 -29.04
C ASP A 2 -9.50 -23.91 -28.65
N SER A 3 -10.30 -23.35 -27.76
CA SER A 3 -9.90 -22.33 -26.78
C SER A 3 -11.14 -21.85 -26.03
N ASP A 4 -11.65 -22.72 -25.15
CA ASP A 4 -12.37 -22.27 -23.97
C ASP A 4 -11.39 -21.43 -23.13
N THR A 5 -11.25 -20.14 -23.48
CA THR A 5 -10.51 -19.19 -22.65
C THR A 5 -11.44 -18.84 -21.50
N GLN A 6 -11.50 -19.73 -20.50
CA GLN A 6 -12.27 -19.48 -19.29
C GLN A 6 -11.82 -18.15 -18.70
N LYS A 7 -12.76 -17.21 -18.59
CA LYS A 7 -12.50 -15.87 -18.04
C LYS A 7 -12.01 -16.02 -16.60
N VAL A 8 -10.72 -15.76 -16.37
CA VAL A 8 -10.11 -15.82 -15.04
C VAL A 8 -10.75 -14.75 -14.16
N ARG A 9 -11.31 -15.15 -13.03
CA ARG A 9 -11.84 -14.25 -12.00
C ARG A 9 -10.70 -13.80 -11.10
N LEU A 10 -10.36 -12.51 -11.09
CA LEU A 10 -9.22 -12.02 -10.30
C LEU A 10 -9.41 -12.22 -8.79
N THR A 11 -10.65 -12.16 -8.29
CA THR A 11 -10.94 -12.39 -6.87
C THR A 11 -10.67 -13.82 -6.42
N GLN A 12 -10.58 -14.79 -7.34
CA GLN A 12 -10.26 -16.17 -6.99
C GLN A 12 -8.79 -16.37 -6.62
N MET A 13 -7.92 -15.38 -6.90
CA MET A 13 -6.48 -15.42 -6.63
C MET A 13 -6.11 -14.82 -5.27
N VAL A 14 -7.07 -14.29 -4.52
CA VAL A 14 -6.84 -13.58 -3.25
C VAL A 14 -7.43 -14.36 -2.08
N LYS A 15 -6.66 -14.47 -1.01
CA LYS A 15 -7.11 -15.13 0.24
C LYS A 15 -7.91 -14.19 1.14
N ALA A 16 -7.63 -12.90 1.05
CA ALA A 16 -8.29 -11.84 1.79
C ALA A 16 -8.28 -10.57 0.94
N ALA A 17 -9.31 -9.73 1.10
CA ALA A 17 -9.48 -8.48 0.36
C ALA A 17 -9.80 -7.33 1.31
N GLY A 18 -9.52 -6.09 0.88
CA GLY A 18 -9.79 -4.88 1.66
C GLY A 18 -9.05 -4.86 3.01
N CYS A 19 -9.74 -4.45 4.08
CA CYS A 19 -9.13 -4.38 5.42
C CYS A 19 -8.62 -5.73 5.93
N ALA A 20 -9.19 -6.86 5.47
CA ALA A 20 -8.73 -8.19 5.86
C ALA A 20 -7.36 -8.56 5.26
N ALA A 21 -6.88 -7.82 4.26
CA ALA A 21 -5.55 -7.99 3.68
C ALA A 21 -4.47 -7.18 4.43
N LYS A 22 -4.85 -6.24 5.31
CA LYS A 22 -3.90 -5.41 6.05
C LYS A 22 -3.32 -6.17 7.24
N LEU A 23 -2.05 -5.93 7.54
CA LEU A 23 -1.44 -6.42 8.78
C LEU A 23 -2.02 -5.66 9.97
N PHE A 24 -2.27 -6.38 11.07
CA PHE A 24 -2.64 -5.74 12.32
C PHE A 24 -1.47 -4.89 12.85
N PRO A 25 -1.74 -3.74 13.51
CA PRO A 25 -0.69 -2.82 13.95
C PRO A 25 0.39 -3.47 14.83
N ASN A 26 0.02 -4.41 15.69
CA ASN A 26 0.98 -5.13 16.54
C ASN A 26 1.91 -6.03 15.73
N ILE A 27 1.38 -6.74 14.71
CA ILE A 27 2.19 -7.60 13.84
C ILE A 27 3.17 -6.77 13.02
N LEU A 28 2.72 -5.62 12.51
CA LEU A 28 3.59 -4.71 11.78
C LEU A 28 4.70 -4.15 12.69
N SER A 29 4.36 -3.74 13.91
CA SER A 29 5.33 -3.26 14.89
C SER A 29 6.38 -4.32 15.22
N ASP A 30 5.96 -5.57 15.44
CA ASP A 30 6.86 -6.68 15.73
C ASP A 30 7.78 -6.97 14.54
N ALA A 31 7.26 -6.91 13.31
CA ALA A 31 8.03 -7.17 12.09
C ALA A 31 9.10 -6.09 11.81
N LEU A 32 8.86 -4.85 12.24
CA LEU A 32 9.76 -3.72 12.02
C LEU A 32 10.70 -3.45 13.22
N HIS A 33 10.53 -4.17 14.32
CA HIS A 33 11.22 -3.90 15.59
C HIS A 33 12.76 -3.90 15.48
N ASP A 34 13.32 -4.79 14.66
CA ASP A 34 14.77 -4.97 14.56
C ASP A 34 15.42 -4.11 13.45
N ILE A 35 14.65 -3.24 12.80
CA ILE A 35 15.18 -2.31 11.80
C ILE A 35 15.82 -1.12 12.52
N ASP A 36 17.13 -0.96 12.29
CA ASP A 36 17.84 0.23 12.73
C ASP A 36 17.56 1.38 11.75
N TRP A 37 16.75 2.34 12.20
CA TRP A 37 16.35 3.48 11.39
C TRP A 37 17.45 4.53 11.41
N LEU A 38 17.98 4.86 10.23
CA LEU A 38 18.91 5.97 10.09
C LEU A 38 18.19 7.29 10.41
N GLN A 39 18.61 7.94 11.50
CA GLN A 39 18.13 9.26 11.88
C GLN A 39 18.71 10.32 10.94
N ASN A 40 17.85 11.15 10.36
CA ASN A 40 18.22 12.22 9.44
C ASN A 40 17.34 13.44 9.71
N GLU A 41 17.96 14.59 9.98
CA GLU A 41 17.29 15.85 10.33
C GLU A 41 16.36 16.38 9.23
N ASN A 42 16.54 15.92 7.99
CA ASN A 42 15.65 16.27 6.88
C ASN A 42 14.37 15.40 6.84
N VAL A 43 14.26 14.34 7.63
CA VAL A 43 13.02 13.58 7.77
C VAL A 43 12.11 14.36 8.72
N LEU A 44 11.06 14.98 8.16
CA LEU A 44 10.09 15.77 8.92
C LEU A 44 9.01 14.89 9.53
N VAL A 45 8.63 13.82 8.82
CA VAL A 45 7.71 12.76 9.27
C VAL A 45 8.29 11.42 8.84
N GLY A 46 8.65 10.59 9.83
CA GLY A 46 9.29 9.29 9.64
C GLY A 46 8.47 8.14 10.22
N PHE A 47 9.14 7.05 10.59
CA PHE A 47 8.52 5.79 11.04
C PHE A 47 8.01 5.81 12.48
N GLU A 48 8.33 6.86 13.24
CA GLU A 48 7.96 7.01 14.65
C GLU A 48 6.47 7.37 14.82
N GLY A 49 5.86 7.95 13.78
CA GLY A 49 4.47 8.35 13.73
C GLY A 49 3.52 7.29 13.19
N ARG A 50 2.22 7.59 13.22
CA ARG A 50 1.15 6.77 12.58
C ARG A 50 0.55 7.54 11.40
N ASP A 51 1.41 8.14 10.60
CA ASP A 51 1.02 8.99 9.48
C ASP A 51 0.83 8.18 8.19
N ASP A 52 -0.04 8.66 7.31
CA ASP A 52 -0.36 8.01 6.03
C ASP A 52 0.72 8.24 4.95
N ALA A 53 1.71 9.08 5.22
CA ALA A 53 2.80 9.42 4.30
C ALA A 53 4.07 9.83 5.06
N GLY A 54 5.23 9.54 4.47
CA GLY A 54 6.51 10.10 4.90
C GLY A 54 6.73 11.49 4.30
N VAL A 55 7.37 12.38 5.08
CA VAL A 55 7.69 13.74 4.64
C VAL A 55 9.18 14.00 4.79
N TYR A 56 9.82 14.41 3.69
CA TYR A 56 11.25 14.65 3.62
C TYR A 56 11.55 16.06 3.09
N LYS A 57 12.37 16.82 3.80
CA LYS A 57 12.81 18.16 3.41
C LYS A 57 13.84 18.10 2.29
N ILE A 58 13.58 18.79 1.18
CA ILE A 58 14.54 18.96 0.07
C ILE A 58 15.30 20.29 0.22
N SER A 59 14.61 21.34 0.65
CA SER A 59 15.17 22.66 0.97
C SER A 59 14.32 23.38 2.03
N ASP A 60 14.70 24.59 2.44
CA ASP A 60 13.93 25.38 3.42
C ASP A 60 12.50 25.71 2.96
N GLU A 61 12.23 25.68 1.66
CA GLU A 61 10.94 26.02 1.06
C GLU A 61 10.27 24.82 0.36
N LEU A 62 10.90 23.64 0.35
CA LEU A 62 10.41 22.47 -0.40
C LEU A 62 10.53 21.17 0.40
N ALA A 63 9.44 20.41 0.44
CA ALA A 63 9.39 19.06 1.00
C ALA A 63 8.74 18.07 0.02
N LEU A 64 9.22 16.84 0.04
CA LEU A 64 8.65 15.68 -0.62
C LEU A 64 7.67 15.00 0.32
N ILE A 65 6.45 14.76 -0.16
CA ILE A 65 5.48 13.89 0.49
C ILE A 65 5.43 12.59 -0.32
N HIS A 66 5.64 11.46 0.35
CA HIS A 66 5.63 10.15 -0.29
C HIS A 66 4.81 9.16 0.50
N THR A 67 3.91 8.46 -0.19
CA THR A 67 3.17 7.32 0.34
C THR A 67 3.09 6.23 -0.70
N THR A 68 2.89 5.00 -0.25
CA THR A 68 2.74 3.82 -1.11
C THR A 68 1.68 2.91 -0.53
N ASP A 69 0.76 2.49 -1.40
CA ASP A 69 -0.31 1.57 -1.06
C ASP A 69 -0.49 0.55 -2.18
N PHE A 70 -0.86 -0.66 -1.81
CA PHE A 70 -1.21 -1.71 -2.75
C PHE A 70 -2.42 -2.48 -2.23
N PHE A 71 -3.27 -2.92 -3.15
CA PHE A 71 -4.48 -3.65 -2.84
C PHE A 71 -4.54 -4.95 -3.64
N THR A 72 -5.02 -5.99 -2.98
CA THR A 72 -5.44 -7.22 -3.64
C THR A 72 -6.68 -6.97 -4.51
N PRO A 73 -6.84 -7.65 -5.66
CA PRO A 73 -8.06 -7.54 -6.47
C PRO A 73 -9.36 -7.65 -5.65
N VAL A 74 -10.22 -6.63 -5.76
CA VAL A 74 -11.54 -6.58 -5.08
C VAL A 74 -12.70 -6.88 -6.03
N VAL A 75 -12.43 -6.90 -7.34
CA VAL A 75 -13.38 -7.21 -8.42
C VAL A 75 -12.70 -8.13 -9.44
N ASP A 76 -13.50 -8.86 -10.21
CA ASP A 76 -12.99 -9.80 -11.21
C ASP A 76 -12.54 -9.14 -12.52
N ASP A 77 -13.04 -7.94 -12.80
CA ASP A 77 -12.70 -7.20 -14.02
C ASP A 77 -11.55 -6.21 -13.75
N PRO A 78 -10.38 -6.38 -14.41
CA PRO A 78 -9.21 -5.53 -14.16
C PRO A 78 -9.46 -4.06 -14.52
N ILE A 79 -10.21 -3.79 -15.60
CA ILE A 79 -10.46 -2.41 -16.06
C ILE A 79 -11.35 -1.68 -15.05
N TYR A 80 -12.30 -2.40 -14.44
CA TYR A 80 -13.14 -1.82 -13.40
C TYR A 80 -12.37 -1.56 -12.11
N SER A 81 -11.41 -2.43 -11.75
CA SER A 81 -10.58 -2.23 -10.55
C SER A 81 -9.74 -0.95 -10.63
N ASP A 82 -9.10 -0.69 -11.77
CA ASP A 82 -8.25 0.49 -12.00
C ASP A 82 -9.04 1.81 -11.99
N ARG A 83 -10.32 1.77 -12.38
CA ARG A 83 -11.19 2.95 -12.48
C ARG A 83 -12.07 3.17 -11.26
N SER A 84 -11.96 2.32 -10.24
CA SER A 84 -12.78 2.44 -9.04
C SER A 84 -12.28 3.59 -8.16
N PRO A 85 -13.08 4.64 -7.92
CA PRO A 85 -12.69 5.77 -7.09
C PRO A 85 -12.49 5.40 -5.61
N GLN A 86 -12.80 4.17 -5.20
CA GLN A 86 -12.54 3.66 -3.85
C GLN A 86 -11.10 3.11 -3.68
N LEU A 87 -10.33 2.97 -4.76
CA LEU A 87 -8.96 2.44 -4.75
C LEU A 87 -7.90 3.49 -5.12
N THR A 88 -8.31 4.65 -5.63
CA THR A 88 -7.45 5.81 -5.78
C THR A 88 -7.44 6.58 -4.45
N LEU A 89 -6.30 6.55 -3.76
CA LEU A 89 -6.05 7.37 -2.56
C LEU A 89 -5.85 8.83 -2.93
#